data_AF-A0A7S1XR82-F1
#
_entry.id   AF-A0A7S1XR82-F1
#
_cell.length_a   1.000
_cell.length_b   1.000
_cell.length_c   1.000
_cell.angle_alpha   90.00
_cell.angle_beta   90.00
_cell.angle_gamma   90.00
#
_symmetry.space_group_name_H-M   'P 1'
#
loop_
_entity.id
_entity.type
_entity.pdbx_description
1 polymer ?
#
loop_
_entity_poly.entity_id
_entity_poly.type
_entity_poly.pdbx_seq_one_letter_code
_entity_poly.pdbx_strand_id
1 'polypeptide(L)'
;PHAFWCQPKPMWDMPRALAERLHKHKLVVVKGDANYRRLLGDRPWPLDTDFDEVCGYFPTRLLALRALKAEVGLGLSAEAQERAEAADPNWLTNGKFGVVQYSPGQTAGWALGSGDL
;
A
#
# COMPACT_ATOMS: atom_id res chain seq x y z
N PRO A 1 -2.55 14.15 14.75
CA PRO A 1 -3.85 13.98 14.04
C PRO A 1 -3.82 14.77 12.73
N HIS A 2 -4.44 14.27 11.65
CA HIS A 2 -4.53 14.96 10.36
C HIS A 2 -5.80 14.50 9.60
N ALA A 3 -6.58 15.43 9.03
CA ALA A 3 -7.88 15.12 8.42
C ALA A 3 -7.80 14.16 7.22
N PHE A 4 -6.67 14.17 6.50
CA PHE A 4 -6.37 13.25 5.39
C PHE A 4 -6.66 11.77 5.72
N TRP A 5 -6.41 11.33 6.96
CA TRP A 5 -6.62 9.93 7.33
C TRP A 5 -8.09 9.51 7.29
N CYS A 6 -9.01 10.48 7.38
CA CYS A 6 -10.46 10.27 7.31
C CYS A 6 -11.07 10.63 5.95
N GLN A 7 -10.24 10.89 4.93
CA GLN A 7 -10.69 11.19 3.57
C GLN A 7 -10.60 9.93 2.69
N PRO A 8 -11.42 9.83 1.62
CA PRO A 8 -11.40 8.70 0.69
C PRO A 8 -10.21 8.71 -0.28
N LYS A 9 -9.34 9.72 -0.20
CA LYS A 9 -8.26 9.92 -1.16
C LYS A 9 -7.21 8.79 -1.10
N PRO A 10 -6.68 8.38 -2.26
CA PRO A 10 -5.52 7.49 -2.33
C PRO A 10 -4.30 8.13 -1.66
N MET A 11 -3.33 7.32 -1.25
CA MET A 11 -2.17 7.82 -0.50
C MET A 11 -1.14 8.57 -1.35
N TRP A 12 -1.18 8.46 -2.68
CA TRP A 12 -0.37 9.32 -3.57
C TRP A 12 -0.88 10.77 -3.62
N ASP A 13 -2.13 11.04 -3.20
CA ASP A 13 -2.68 12.40 -3.05
C ASP A 13 -2.41 12.99 -1.64
N MET A 14 -1.49 12.37 -0.89
CA MET A 14 -1.14 12.85 0.45
C MET A 14 -0.60 14.28 0.39
N PRO A 15 -1.12 15.21 1.22
CA PRO A 15 -0.60 16.57 1.27
C PRO A 15 0.90 16.58 1.56
N ARG A 16 1.64 17.42 0.83
CA ARG A 16 3.10 17.53 0.94
C ARG A 16 3.58 17.67 2.38
N ALA A 17 2.95 18.55 3.18
CA ALA A 17 3.32 18.74 4.58
C ALA A 17 3.17 17.47 5.44
N LEU A 18 2.24 16.58 5.10
CA LEU A 18 2.10 15.28 5.78
C LEU A 18 3.15 14.29 5.28
N ALA A 19 3.41 14.24 3.97
CA ALA A 19 4.47 13.42 3.39
C ALA A 19 5.84 13.78 3.96
N GLU A 20 6.15 15.07 4.08
CA GLU A 20 7.33 15.64 4.73
C GLU A 20 7.51 15.19 6.18
N ARG A 21 6.41 15.09 6.92
CA ARG A 21 6.43 14.59 8.29
C ARG A 21 6.72 13.09 8.33
N LEU A 22 6.13 12.31 7.44
CA LEU A 22 6.37 10.87 7.35
C LEU A 22 7.80 10.55 6.90
N HIS A 23 8.36 11.33 5.98
CA HIS A 23 9.73 11.16 5.49
C HIS A 23 10.78 11.18 6.60
N LYS A 24 10.53 11.92 7.69
CA LYS A 24 11.42 11.99 8.86
C LYS A 24 11.52 10.66 9.63
N HIS A 25 10.59 9.74 9.41
CA HIS A 25 10.58 8.43 10.05
C HIS A 25 11.35 7.39 9.24
N LYS A 26 11.95 6.42 9.93
CA LYS A 26 12.75 5.35 9.29
C LYS A 26 11.89 4.26 8.66
N LEU A 27 10.68 4.08 9.17
CA LEU A 27 9.69 3.10 8.71
C LEU A 27 8.29 3.59 9.09
N VAL A 28 7.34 3.42 8.19
CA VAL A 28 5.91 3.58 8.47
C VAL A 28 5.22 2.23 8.31
N VAL A 29 4.44 1.85 9.32
CA VAL A 29 3.62 0.63 9.28
C VAL A 29 2.18 1.00 8.98
N VAL A 30 1.68 0.56 7.84
CA VAL A 30 0.28 0.73 7.44
C VAL A 30 -0.49 -0.53 7.81
N LYS A 31 -1.54 -0.37 8.62
CA LYS A 31 -2.34 -1.47 9.17
C LYS A 31 -3.72 -1.52 8.53
N GLY A 32 -4.15 -2.73 8.17
CA GLY A 32 -5.53 -3.06 7.85
C GLY A 32 -5.94 -2.77 6.41
N ASP A 33 -7.09 -3.34 6.03
CA ASP A 33 -7.58 -3.37 4.64
C ASP A 33 -7.91 -1.99 4.08
N ALA A 34 -8.57 -1.12 4.85
CA ALA A 34 -8.94 0.23 4.40
C ALA A 34 -7.72 1.09 4.03
N ASN A 35 -6.64 1.03 4.82
CA ASN A 35 -5.42 1.76 4.49
C ASN A 35 -4.66 1.11 3.33
N TYR A 36 -4.68 -0.21 3.24
CA TYR A 36 -4.08 -0.94 2.12
C TYR A 36 -4.75 -0.57 0.79
N ARG A 37 -6.08 -0.56 0.74
CA ARG A 37 -6.82 -0.12 -0.45
C ARG A 37 -6.44 1.31 -0.85
N ARG A 38 -6.28 2.23 0.12
CA ARG A 38 -5.82 3.59 -0.16
C ARG A 38 -4.38 3.68 -0.65
N LEU A 39 -3.48 2.80 -0.20
CA LEU A 39 -2.11 2.72 -0.73
C LEU A 39 -2.12 2.37 -2.22
N LEU A 40 -3.01 1.47 -2.62
CA LEU A 40 -3.14 0.97 -3.99
C LEU A 40 -4.13 1.80 -4.83
N GLY A 41 -4.73 2.83 -4.22
CA GLY A 41 -5.82 3.64 -4.75
C GLY A 41 -7.06 2.87 -5.17
N ASP A 42 -7.28 1.71 -4.56
CA ASP A 42 -8.45 0.85 -4.75
C ASP A 42 -8.68 0.44 -6.21
N ARG A 43 -7.57 0.19 -6.93
CA ARG A 43 -7.58 -0.17 -8.35
C ARG A 43 -7.44 -1.69 -8.55
N PRO A 44 -7.96 -2.24 -9.66
CA PRO A 44 -7.87 -3.66 -9.99
C PRO A 44 -6.50 -4.00 -10.61
N TRP A 45 -5.45 -3.91 -9.81
CA TRP A 45 -4.11 -4.33 -10.22
C TRP A 45 -4.05 -5.85 -10.45
N PRO A 46 -3.29 -6.35 -11.44
CA PRO A 46 -2.93 -7.76 -11.49
C PRO A 46 -2.28 -8.17 -10.16
N LEU A 47 -2.72 -9.30 -9.58
CA LEU A 47 -2.31 -9.70 -8.23
C LEU A 47 -0.80 -10.00 -8.11
N ASP A 48 -0.14 -10.30 -9.21
CA ASP A 48 1.29 -10.55 -9.34
C ASP A 48 2.14 -9.28 -9.55
N THR A 49 1.50 -8.12 -9.77
CA THR A 49 2.19 -6.83 -9.90
C THR A 49 3.08 -6.57 -8.69
N ASP A 50 4.31 -6.10 -8.91
CA ASP A 50 5.25 -5.81 -7.82
C ASP A 50 4.69 -4.74 -6.87
N PHE A 51 4.82 -4.98 -5.57
CA PHE A 51 4.35 -4.04 -4.56
C PHE A 51 5.07 -2.69 -4.63
N ASP A 52 6.37 -2.69 -4.91
CA ASP A 52 7.19 -1.47 -4.99
C ASP A 52 6.90 -0.66 -6.26
N GLU A 53 6.53 -1.31 -7.37
CA GLU A 53 6.12 -0.61 -8.59
C GLU A 53 4.92 0.31 -8.33
N VAL A 54 3.97 -0.13 -7.50
CA VAL A 54 2.77 0.65 -7.16
C VAL A 54 2.99 1.54 -5.94
N CYS A 55 3.67 1.06 -4.91
CA CYS A 55 3.80 1.76 -3.62
C CYS A 55 5.12 2.52 -3.43
N GLY A 56 6.02 2.49 -4.41
CA GLY A 56 7.33 3.16 -4.36
C GLY A 56 7.25 4.69 -4.23
N TYR A 57 6.09 5.29 -4.51
CA TYR A 57 5.83 6.72 -4.26
C TYR A 57 5.81 7.08 -2.78
N PHE A 58 5.66 6.12 -1.87
CA PHE A 58 5.48 6.40 -0.46
C PHE A 58 6.71 7.15 0.10
N PRO A 59 6.53 8.21 0.91
CA PRO A 59 7.62 9.15 1.23
C PRO A 59 8.73 8.57 2.12
N THR A 60 8.62 7.32 2.56
CA THR A 60 9.63 6.62 3.35
C THR A 60 9.44 5.11 3.20
N ARG A 61 10.28 4.32 3.86
CA ARG A 61 10.12 2.87 3.93
C ARG A 61 8.73 2.52 4.47
N LEU A 62 8.05 1.64 3.76
CA LEU A 62 6.67 1.25 4.04
C LEU A 62 6.63 -0.24 4.38
N LEU A 63 5.93 -0.58 5.46
CA LEU A 63 5.51 -1.95 5.76
C LEU A 63 3.98 -1.99 5.83
N ALA A 64 3.35 -2.69 4.89
CA ALA A 64 1.91 -2.91 4.88
C ALA A 64 1.57 -4.26 5.54
N LEU A 65 0.70 -4.22 6.54
CA LEU A 65 0.19 -5.39 7.26
C LEU A 65 -1.32 -5.48 7.06
N ARG A 66 -1.78 -6.50 6.35
CA ARG A 66 -3.16 -6.55 5.86
C ARG A 66 -3.74 -7.96 5.90
N ALA A 67 -4.93 -8.10 6.46
CA ALA A 67 -5.81 -9.23 6.20
C ALA A 67 -6.65 -8.94 4.94
N LEU A 68 -6.80 -9.92 4.05
CA LEU A 68 -7.49 -9.78 2.77
C LEU A 68 -9.00 -9.72 2.97
N LYS A 69 -9.59 -8.53 2.76
CA LYS A 69 -11.05 -8.28 2.89
C LYS A 69 -11.65 -7.61 1.66
N ALA A 70 -10.92 -7.61 0.55
CA ALA A 70 -11.28 -6.97 -0.71
C ALA A 70 -10.45 -7.56 -1.86
N GLU A 71 -10.99 -7.56 -3.07
CA GLU A 71 -10.42 -8.11 -4.32
C GLU A 71 -9.23 -7.31 -4.89
N VAL A 72 -8.54 -6.56 -4.03
CA VAL A 72 -7.36 -5.75 -4.35
C VAL A 72 -6.15 -6.44 -3.75
N GLY A 73 -5.01 -6.50 -4.44
CA GLY A 73 -3.77 -7.11 -3.94
C GLY A 73 -2.61 -6.92 -4.92
N LEU A 74 -1.39 -7.18 -4.46
CA LEU A 74 -0.14 -7.09 -5.22
C LEU A 74 0.82 -8.18 -4.75
N GLY A 75 1.86 -8.49 -5.54
CA GLY A 75 2.98 -9.37 -5.17
C GLY A 75 2.60 -10.80 -4.82
N LEU A 76 1.46 -11.31 -5.28
CA LEU A 76 0.99 -12.67 -5.06
C LEU A 76 1.36 -13.53 -6.27
N SER A 77 2.28 -14.47 -6.09
CA SER A 77 2.64 -15.41 -7.16
C SER A 77 1.46 -16.28 -7.57
N ALA A 78 1.47 -16.79 -8.81
CA ALA A 78 0.43 -17.69 -9.30
C ALA A 78 0.24 -18.90 -8.36
N GLU A 79 1.32 -19.47 -7.86
CA GLU A 79 1.26 -20.61 -6.94
C GLU A 79 0.64 -20.24 -5.59
N ALA A 80 0.85 -19.02 -5.11
CA ALA A 80 0.22 -18.55 -3.88
C ALA A 80 -1.30 -18.33 -4.06
N GLN A 81 -1.70 -17.79 -5.22
CA GLN A 81 -3.10 -17.62 -5.59
C GLN A 81 -3.80 -18.98 -5.70
N GLU A 82 -3.22 -19.93 -6.44
CA GLU A 82 -3.76 -21.28 -6.59
C GLU A 82 -3.93 -22.00 -5.24
N ARG A 83 -2.93 -21.91 -4.35
CA ARG A 83 -3.02 -22.51 -3.01
C ARG A 83 -4.13 -21.86 -2.16
N ALA A 84 -4.30 -20.55 -2.25
CA ALA A 84 -5.33 -19.84 -1.50
C ALA A 84 -6.74 -20.15 -2.03
N GLU A 85 -6.91 -20.14 -3.35
CA GLU A 85 -8.16 -20.48 -4.04
C GLU A 85 -8.60 -21.91 -3.74
N ALA A 86 -7.67 -22.87 -3.79
CA ALA A 86 -7.94 -24.26 -3.44
C ALA A 86 -8.34 -24.44 -1.96
N ALA A 87 -7.85 -23.58 -1.07
CA ALA A 87 -8.18 -23.63 0.35
C ALA A 87 -9.54 -22.97 0.67
N ASP A 88 -9.87 -21.85 0.01
CA ASP A 88 -11.15 -21.17 0.16
C ASP A 88 -11.40 -20.28 -1.09
N PRO A 89 -12.45 -20.52 -1.89
CA PRO A 89 -12.76 -19.68 -3.07
C PRO A 89 -13.03 -18.19 -2.76
N ASN A 90 -13.26 -17.84 -1.49
CA ASN A 90 -13.45 -16.44 -1.06
C ASN A 90 -12.21 -15.86 -0.35
N TRP A 91 -11.02 -16.43 -0.59
CA TRP A 91 -9.78 -16.10 0.13
C TRP A 91 -9.39 -14.60 0.09
N LEU A 92 -9.76 -13.87 -0.96
CA LEU A 92 -9.50 -12.43 -1.08
C LEU A 92 -10.37 -11.56 -0.17
N THR A 93 -11.53 -12.04 0.26
CA THR A 93 -12.57 -11.21 0.88
C THR A 93 -12.99 -11.67 2.28
N ASN A 94 -12.66 -12.91 2.67
CA ASN A 94 -13.10 -13.50 3.93
C ASN A 94 -12.29 -13.11 5.18
N GLY A 95 -11.16 -12.41 5.03
CA GLY A 95 -10.31 -11.95 6.14
C GLY A 95 -9.44 -13.03 6.80
N LYS A 96 -9.42 -14.27 6.31
CA LYS A 96 -8.61 -15.37 6.86
C LYS A 96 -7.16 -15.34 6.37
N PHE A 97 -6.94 -14.78 5.19
CA PHE A 97 -5.63 -14.67 4.56
C PHE A 97 -5.05 -13.28 4.80
N GLY A 98 -3.72 -13.16 4.71
CA GLY A 98 -3.06 -11.89 4.90
C GLY A 98 -1.71 -11.80 4.21
N VAL A 99 -1.26 -10.57 4.04
CA VAL A 99 0.01 -10.23 3.41
C VAL A 99 0.81 -9.30 4.32
N VAL A 100 2.14 -9.45 4.22
CA VAL A 100 3.13 -8.54 4.80
C VAL A 100 4.02 -8.09 3.66
N GLN A 101 3.97 -6.80 3.34
CA GLN A 101 4.64 -6.26 2.15
C GLN A 101 5.50 -5.06 2.51
N TYR A 102 6.69 -5.03 1.95
CA TYR A 102 7.69 -4.00 2.19
C TYR A 102 8.00 -3.26 0.90
N SER A 103 8.07 -1.94 0.97
CA SER A 103 8.63 -1.10 -0.09
C SER A 103 9.72 -0.18 0.50
N PRO A 104 10.87 -0.03 -0.16
CA PRO A 104 11.86 0.97 0.22
C PRO A 104 11.31 2.40 0.18
N GLY A 105 10.31 2.69 -0.66
CA GLY A 105 9.73 4.02 -0.86
C GLY A 105 10.74 5.05 -1.38
N GLN A 106 10.33 6.32 -1.42
CA GLN A 106 11.17 7.45 -1.82
C GLN A 106 12.17 7.83 -0.72
N THR A 107 13.24 7.05 -0.59
CA THR A 107 14.29 7.28 0.42
C THR A 107 15.44 8.14 -0.08
N ALA A 108 15.58 8.35 -1.39
CA ALA A 108 16.61 9.20 -2.01
C ALA A 108 15.95 10.31 -2.84
N GLY A 109 16.48 11.54 -2.76
CA GLY A 109 16.12 12.62 -3.67
C GLY A 109 14.74 13.29 -3.47
N TRP A 110 13.97 12.91 -2.45
CA TRP A 110 12.60 13.45 -2.23
C TRP A 110 12.56 15.00 -2.18
N ALA A 111 13.64 15.63 -1.70
CA ALA A 111 13.73 17.08 -1.53
C ALA A 111 14.10 17.85 -2.82
N LEU A 112 14.36 17.19 -3.95
CA LEU A 112 14.80 17.83 -5.20
C LEU A 112 13.66 18.15 -6.20
N GLY A 113 12.41 18.17 -5.72
CA GLY A 113 11.26 18.69 -6.46
C GLY A 113 10.88 20.11 -6.03
N SER A 114 11.71 21.09 -6.40
CA SER A 114 11.28 22.48 -6.55
C SER A 114 10.61 22.63 -7.91
N GLY A 115 9.33 22.97 -7.92
CA GLY A 115 8.59 23.24 -9.14
C GLY A 115 7.14 23.54 -8.79
N ASP A 116 6.89 24.82 -8.51
CA ASP A 116 5.55 25.39 -8.64
C ASP A 116 4.96 25.01 -10.01
N LEU A 117 3.74 24.47 -9.99
CA LEU A 117 2.74 24.62 -11.04
C LEU A 117 1.44 25.04 -10.36
#